data_AF-A0A935XHY5-F1
#
_entry.id   AF-A0A935XHY5-F1
#
_cell.length_a   1.000
_cell.length_b   1.000
_cell.length_c   1.000
_cell.angle_alpha   90.00
_cell.angle_beta   90.00
_cell.angle_gamma   90.00
#
_symmetry.space_group_name_H-M   'P 1'
#
loop_
_entity.id
_entity.type
_entity.pdbx_description
1 polymer ?
#
loop_
_entity_poly.entity_id
_entity_poly.type
_entity_poly.pdbx_seq_one_letter_code
_entity_poly.pdbx_strand_id
1 'polypeptide(L)'
;MNGIEFDIAWRYLRSRRGSKLLSFISVIAIGGVIVGVSALIVVMGVMNGLQRDLREKILIGSPDIRVLSYGEDLKIADWRAVMARVQQEPGVTAVAPFVLTQGLLSTGHDYVEGAYVSGIEPQSRKTIDVTSIRQHATQGDFRFASSDGQQRGVVLGKLLAARLNAYPQDTITIMTISGTKLNRATGTFVPRPIRFEVTGVFETGMYEYDNAYVFMSLAAAQDIAGLDSAVTGLEVKTTDRWRAPEIAPVLAQRLGFPYRTVDWQEQNSSLFQALKLEKLGMGVILLLIVVVAAFNIVSNLTMVVADKTKEIGILKAMGMTARSVRKVFLTQGLVIGFAGTFLGLVLGLVVSVALGKYKLIKLDPAIYFIDHLPVTTEWSDVALTVLASVLIAGLATLYPAQQAAKLYPIEAIRHE
;
A
#
# COMPACT_ATOMS: atom_id res chain seq x y z
N MET A 1 15.89 -1.99 -42.58
CA MET A 1 15.30 -3.34 -42.55
C MET A 1 14.91 -3.68 -43.97
N ASN A 2 15.35 -4.81 -44.52
CA ASN A 2 15.02 -5.19 -45.89
C ASN A 2 13.57 -5.70 -45.90
N GLY A 3 12.68 -5.13 -46.71
CA GLY A 3 11.24 -5.47 -46.73
C GLY A 3 10.94 -6.97 -46.89
N ILE A 4 11.83 -7.69 -47.57
CA ILE A 4 11.73 -9.14 -47.82
C ILE A 4 11.71 -9.96 -46.52
N GLU A 5 12.55 -9.62 -45.53
CA GLU A 5 12.64 -10.37 -44.26
C GLU A 5 11.34 -10.23 -43.45
N PHE A 6 10.77 -9.02 -43.44
CA PHE A 6 9.51 -8.70 -42.77
C PHE A 6 8.31 -9.34 -43.49
N ASP A 7 8.27 -9.28 -44.82
CA ASP A 7 7.20 -9.88 -45.62
C ASP A 7 7.13 -11.39 -45.45
N ILE A 8 8.29 -12.07 -45.37
CA ILE A 8 8.36 -13.51 -45.10
C ILE A 8 7.85 -13.79 -43.66
N ALA A 9 8.31 -13.03 -42.67
CA ALA A 9 7.86 -13.20 -41.28
C ALA A 9 6.33 -13.00 -41.14
N TRP A 10 5.79 -11.98 -41.80
CA TRP A 10 4.36 -11.69 -41.81
C TRP A 10 3.55 -12.78 -42.53
N ARG A 11 4.07 -13.31 -43.64
CA ARG A 11 3.45 -14.45 -44.33
C ARG A 11 3.45 -15.70 -43.47
N TYR A 12 4.52 -15.99 -42.74
CA TYR A 12 4.56 -17.13 -41.81
C TYR A 12 3.56 -16.98 -40.65
N LEU A 13 3.35 -15.76 -40.15
CA LEU A 13 2.29 -15.46 -39.17
C LEU A 13 0.87 -15.62 -39.72
N ARG A 14 0.64 -15.22 -40.98
CA ARG A 14 -0.71 -15.15 -41.58
C ARG A 14 -1.09 -16.39 -42.41
N SER A 15 -0.17 -17.31 -42.67
CA SER A 15 -0.39 -18.37 -43.65
C SER A 15 -1.54 -19.32 -43.25
N ARG A 16 -2.64 -19.22 -44.01
CA ARG A 16 -3.81 -20.11 -43.97
C ARG A 16 -3.69 -21.33 -44.90
N ARG A 17 -2.65 -21.41 -45.74
CA ARG A 17 -2.43 -22.52 -46.68
C ARG A 17 -1.30 -23.40 -46.14
N GLY A 18 -1.65 -24.40 -45.33
CA GLY A 18 -0.69 -25.41 -44.87
C GLY A 18 -1.11 -26.17 -43.61
N SER A 19 -1.57 -25.50 -42.55
CA SER A 19 -2.24 -26.15 -41.42
C SER A 19 -3.03 -25.11 -40.61
N LYS A 20 -4.30 -25.42 -40.28
CA LYS A 20 -5.08 -24.62 -39.31
C LYS A 20 -4.36 -24.55 -37.94
N LEU A 21 -3.47 -25.51 -37.68
CA LEU A 21 -2.66 -25.63 -36.48
C LEU A 21 -1.66 -24.48 -36.33
N LEU A 22 -0.91 -24.09 -37.37
CA LEU A 22 0.08 -22.99 -37.28
C LEU A 22 -0.54 -21.63 -36.91
N SER A 23 -1.70 -21.32 -37.50
CA SER A 23 -2.46 -20.11 -37.16
C SER A 23 -3.02 -20.18 -35.73
N PHE A 24 -3.40 -21.37 -35.27
CA PHE A 24 -3.92 -21.57 -33.92
C PHE A 24 -2.82 -21.44 -32.84
N ILE A 25 -1.63 -22.00 -33.09
CA ILE A 25 -0.51 -21.93 -32.14
C ILE A 25 -0.02 -20.47 -32.01
N SER A 26 0.03 -19.71 -33.11
CA SER A 26 0.35 -18.28 -33.06
C SER A 26 -0.66 -17.48 -32.23
N VAL A 27 -1.96 -17.81 -32.32
CA VAL A 27 -3.01 -17.21 -31.48
C VAL A 27 -2.81 -17.58 -30.01
N ILE A 28 -2.46 -18.83 -29.70
CA ILE A 28 -2.17 -19.26 -28.32
C ILE A 28 -0.96 -18.49 -27.75
N ALA A 29 0.10 -18.33 -28.52
CA ALA A 29 1.29 -17.62 -28.05
C ALA A 29 1.02 -16.13 -27.82
N ILE A 30 0.35 -15.47 -28.77
CA ILE A 30 -0.08 -14.08 -28.59
C ILE A 30 -1.03 -13.99 -27.39
N GLY A 31 -2.00 -14.90 -27.26
CA GLY A 31 -2.93 -14.98 -26.14
C GLY A 31 -2.23 -15.16 -24.79
N GLY A 32 -1.20 -15.99 -24.72
CA GLY A 32 -0.39 -16.19 -23.53
C GLY A 32 0.32 -14.90 -23.08
N VAL A 33 0.91 -14.16 -24.03
CA VAL A 33 1.54 -12.86 -23.75
C VAL A 33 0.48 -11.81 -23.35
N ILE A 34 -0.67 -11.77 -24.04
CA ILE A 34 -1.78 -10.87 -23.69
C ILE A 34 -2.21 -11.09 -22.24
N VAL A 35 -2.53 -12.34 -21.88
CA VAL A 35 -3.01 -12.69 -20.53
C VAL A 35 -1.94 -12.38 -19.49
N GLY A 36 -0.68 -12.75 -19.75
CA GLY A 36 0.42 -12.48 -18.82
C GLY A 36 0.61 -10.99 -18.54
N VAL A 37 0.68 -10.17 -19.59
CA VAL A 37 0.85 -8.71 -19.47
C VAL A 37 -0.38 -8.06 -18.84
N SER A 38 -1.60 -8.45 -19.26
CA SER A 38 -2.83 -7.88 -18.69
C SER A 38 -2.99 -8.23 -17.22
N ALA A 39 -2.74 -9.48 -16.84
CA ALA A 39 -2.87 -9.94 -15.46
C ALA A 39 -1.87 -9.21 -14.56
N LEU A 40 -0.64 -9.05 -15.02
CA LEU A 40 0.40 -8.34 -14.29
C LEU A 40 0.05 -6.87 -14.05
N ILE A 41 -0.44 -6.15 -15.06
CA ILE A 41 -0.87 -4.75 -14.92
C ILE A 41 -2.02 -4.63 -13.91
N VAL A 42 -2.99 -5.54 -13.96
CA VAL A 42 -4.14 -5.55 -13.04
C VAL A 42 -3.69 -5.85 -11.61
N VAL A 43 -2.89 -6.89 -11.41
CA VAL A 43 -2.38 -7.28 -10.08
C VAL A 43 -1.53 -6.16 -9.48
N MET A 44 -0.59 -5.59 -10.24
CA MET A 44 0.19 -4.44 -9.79
C MET A 44 -0.71 -3.26 -9.42
N GLY A 45 -1.71 -2.96 -10.24
CA GLY A 45 -2.66 -1.89 -9.99
C GLY A 45 -3.47 -2.08 -8.70
N VAL A 46 -3.97 -3.30 -8.46
CA VAL A 46 -4.71 -3.64 -7.24
C VAL A 46 -3.83 -3.51 -6.01
N MET A 47 -2.61 -4.07 -6.05
CA MET A 47 -1.71 -4.01 -4.90
C MET A 47 -1.29 -2.58 -4.60
N ASN A 48 -0.87 -1.80 -5.60
CA ASN A 48 -0.55 -0.38 -5.41
C ASN A 48 -1.74 0.41 -4.86
N GLY A 49 -2.97 0.10 -5.32
CA GLY A 49 -4.19 0.67 -4.78
C GLY A 49 -4.39 0.35 -3.30
N LEU A 50 -4.21 -0.92 -2.92
CA LEU A 50 -4.33 -1.38 -1.54
C LEU A 50 -3.27 -0.73 -0.64
N GLN A 51 -2.01 -0.75 -1.05
CA GLN A 51 -0.91 -0.13 -0.31
C GLN A 51 -1.14 1.37 -0.12
N ARG A 52 -1.63 2.06 -1.17
CA ARG A 52 -1.92 3.48 -1.11
C ARG A 52 -3.06 3.79 -0.15
N ASP A 53 -4.17 3.04 -0.23
CA ASP A 53 -5.33 3.21 0.65
C ASP A 53 -4.96 2.97 2.12
N LEU A 54 -4.29 1.85 2.43
CA LEU A 54 -3.81 1.55 3.77
C LEU A 54 -2.89 2.66 4.31
N ARG A 55 -1.94 3.11 3.47
CA ARG A 55 -1.03 4.20 3.84
C ARG A 55 -1.79 5.49 4.12
N GLU A 56 -2.67 5.93 3.23
CA GLU A 56 -3.45 7.17 3.39
C GLU A 56 -4.30 7.16 4.68
N LYS A 57 -4.85 6.00 5.04
CA LYS A 57 -5.64 5.85 6.27
C LYS A 57 -4.81 5.90 7.56
N ILE A 58 -3.64 5.26 7.59
CA ILE A 58 -2.70 5.35 8.73
C ILE A 58 -2.28 6.79 9.00
N LEU A 59 -2.09 7.51 7.91
CA LEU A 59 -1.66 8.89 7.88
C LEU A 59 -2.69 9.88 8.46
N ILE A 60 -3.94 9.46 8.69
CA ILE A 60 -5.01 10.28 9.31
C ILE A 60 -4.72 10.51 10.80
N GLY A 61 -4.41 9.44 11.53
CA GLY A 61 -4.17 9.45 12.99
C GLY A 61 -2.70 9.53 13.39
N SER A 62 -1.78 9.40 12.43
CA SER A 62 -0.33 9.43 12.70
C SER A 62 0.24 10.84 12.49
N PRO A 63 0.85 11.46 13.51
CA PRO A 63 1.61 12.69 13.31
C PRO A 63 2.90 12.39 12.52
N ASP A 64 3.49 13.40 11.91
CA ASP A 64 4.69 13.21 11.07
C ASP A 64 5.89 12.77 11.92
N ILE A 65 6.06 13.39 13.10
CA ILE A 65 7.08 13.03 14.09
C ILE A 65 6.47 13.07 15.50
N ARG A 66 6.82 12.12 16.36
CA ARG A 66 6.59 12.17 17.81
C ARG A 66 7.90 12.45 18.53
N VAL A 67 7.90 13.43 19.42
CA VAL A 67 8.95 13.64 20.43
C VAL A 67 8.52 12.96 21.71
N LEU A 68 9.33 12.02 22.17
CA LEU A 68 9.12 11.22 23.38
C LEU A 68 10.33 11.38 24.32
N SER A 69 10.19 10.99 25.58
CA SER A 69 11.32 10.89 26.51
C SER A 69 11.78 9.44 26.63
N TYR A 70 13.09 9.24 26.78
CA TYR A 70 13.66 8.02 27.37
C TYR A 70 13.37 7.98 28.87
N GLY A 71 13.41 6.77 29.46
CA GLY A 71 13.23 6.54 30.90
C GLY A 71 11.98 5.73 31.24
N GLU A 72 11.85 5.35 32.52
CA GLU A 72 10.77 4.50 33.03
C GLU A 72 9.41 5.23 33.07
N ASP A 73 9.43 6.55 33.31
CA ASP A 73 8.21 7.35 33.47
C ASP A 73 7.56 7.80 32.15
N LEU A 74 8.27 7.69 31.01
CA LEU A 74 7.81 8.07 29.66
C LEU A 74 6.97 9.37 29.60
N LYS A 75 7.35 10.39 30.37
CA LYS A 75 6.64 11.67 30.48
C LYS A 75 7.56 12.87 30.27
N ILE A 76 6.99 13.95 29.74
CA ILE A 76 7.63 15.24 29.56
C ILE A 76 6.95 16.24 30.50
N ALA A 77 7.60 16.57 31.62
CA ALA A 77 7.06 17.51 32.60
C ALA A 77 7.05 18.96 32.07
N ASP A 78 8.19 19.43 31.55
CA ASP A 78 8.33 20.79 31.00
C ASP A 78 8.09 20.84 29.49
N TRP A 79 6.95 20.28 29.06
CA TRP A 79 6.63 20.13 27.64
C TRP A 79 6.46 21.47 26.93
N ARG A 80 6.10 22.54 27.64
CA ARG A 80 5.97 23.89 27.04
C ARG A 80 7.32 24.44 26.58
N ALA A 81 8.36 24.29 27.39
CA ALA A 81 9.70 24.69 27.00
C ALA A 81 10.23 23.83 25.85
N VAL A 82 10.01 22.52 25.89
CA VAL A 82 10.38 21.60 24.80
C VAL A 82 9.64 21.96 23.51
N MET A 83 8.32 22.19 23.59
CA MET A 83 7.49 22.59 22.45
C MET A 83 8.01 23.86 21.78
N ALA A 84 8.37 24.89 22.57
CA ALA A 84 8.93 26.13 22.03
C ALA A 84 10.25 25.90 21.28
N ARG A 85 11.09 24.95 21.73
CA ARG A 85 12.31 24.56 21.01
C ARG A 85 12.01 23.80 19.72
N VAL A 86 11.05 22.87 19.74
CA VAL A 86 10.65 22.10 18.54
C VAL A 86 10.03 23.02 17.47
N GLN A 87 9.25 24.01 17.87
CA GLN A 87 8.64 24.98 16.96
C GLN A 87 9.66 25.84 16.19
N GLN A 88 10.90 25.97 16.70
CA GLN A 88 11.97 26.72 16.03
C GLN A 88 12.72 25.88 15.00
N GLU A 89 12.44 24.59 14.90
CA GLU A 89 13.16 23.70 13.98
C GLU A 89 12.73 23.95 12.52
N PRO A 90 13.69 24.13 11.58
CA PRO A 90 13.38 24.25 10.17
C PRO A 90 12.57 23.06 9.64
N GLY A 91 11.47 23.34 8.96
CA GLY A 91 10.58 22.33 8.39
C GLY A 91 9.46 21.88 9.34
N VAL A 92 9.41 22.35 10.59
CA VAL A 92 8.25 22.18 11.49
C VAL A 92 7.21 23.25 11.22
N THR A 93 5.93 22.85 11.10
CA THR A 93 4.79 23.76 10.87
C THR A 93 3.85 23.85 12.06
N ALA A 94 3.73 22.78 12.85
CA ALA A 94 2.91 22.73 14.04
C ALA A 94 3.48 21.74 15.05
N VAL A 95 3.23 22.02 16.33
CA VAL A 95 3.56 21.13 17.45
C VAL A 95 2.41 21.16 18.44
N ALA A 96 2.00 20.00 18.93
CA ALA A 96 0.94 19.88 19.94
C ALA A 96 1.33 18.85 21.01
N PRO A 97 0.96 19.07 22.29
CA PRO A 97 1.10 18.07 23.33
C PRO A 97 0.06 16.95 23.17
N PHE A 98 0.43 15.75 23.62
CA PHE A 98 -0.52 14.65 23.74
C PHE A 98 -0.26 13.80 24.98
N VAL A 99 -1.33 13.21 25.51
CA VAL A 99 -1.26 12.13 26.49
C VAL A 99 -1.78 10.87 25.85
N LEU A 100 -1.05 9.77 26.00
CA LEU A 100 -1.50 8.45 25.58
C LEU A 100 -1.44 7.49 26.77
N THR A 101 -2.57 6.85 27.06
CA THR A 101 -2.68 5.84 28.10
C THR A 101 -3.64 4.72 27.66
N GLN A 102 -3.77 3.67 28.46
CA GLN A 102 -4.70 2.58 28.22
C GLN A 102 -5.73 2.55 29.35
N GLY A 103 -6.99 2.31 28.99
CA GLY A 103 -8.10 2.27 29.94
C GLY A 103 -9.10 1.17 29.60
N LEU A 104 -9.84 0.76 30.62
CA LEU A 104 -11.01 -0.09 30.52
C LEU A 104 -12.26 0.78 30.47
N LEU A 105 -13.13 0.52 29.49
CA LEU A 105 -14.34 1.27 29.20
C LEU A 105 -15.58 0.42 29.45
N SER A 106 -16.59 0.99 30.10
CA SER A 106 -17.91 0.37 30.25
C SER A 106 -19.05 1.38 30.24
N THR A 107 -20.24 0.94 29.83
CA THR A 107 -21.49 1.73 29.85
C THR A 107 -22.36 1.42 31.08
N GLY A 108 -21.77 0.89 32.16
CA GLY A 108 -22.50 0.52 33.38
C GLY A 108 -23.06 -0.91 33.41
N HIS A 109 -22.79 -1.71 32.36
CA HIS A 109 -23.06 -3.15 32.29
C HIS A 109 -21.77 -3.95 32.56
N ASP A 110 -21.88 -5.27 32.73
CA ASP A 110 -20.72 -6.17 32.99
C ASP A 110 -19.73 -6.25 31.82
N TYR A 111 -20.10 -5.75 30.63
CA TYR A 111 -19.25 -5.74 29.45
C TYR A 111 -18.23 -4.59 29.50
N VAL A 112 -16.96 -4.93 29.34
CA VAL A 112 -15.83 -4.00 29.42
C VAL A 112 -14.95 -4.15 28.18
N GLU A 113 -14.50 -3.03 27.62
CA GLU A 113 -13.58 -2.97 26.49
C GLU A 113 -12.27 -2.30 26.86
N GLY A 114 -11.16 -2.83 26.38
CA GLY A 114 -9.87 -2.15 26.45
C GLY A 114 -9.77 -1.11 25.32
N ALA A 115 -9.32 0.10 25.63
CA ALA A 115 -9.07 1.14 24.64
C ALA A 115 -7.81 1.96 24.94
N TYR A 116 -7.20 2.46 23.88
CA TYR A 116 -6.23 3.54 23.92
C TYR A 116 -6.95 4.87 24.15
N VAL A 117 -6.54 5.58 25.18
CA VAL A 117 -7.07 6.90 25.50
C VAL A 117 -6.04 7.94 25.10
N SER A 118 -6.43 8.80 24.15
CA SER A 118 -5.61 9.88 23.62
C SER A 118 -6.15 11.24 24.06
N GLY A 119 -5.36 11.94 24.87
CA GLY A 119 -5.60 13.31 25.29
C GLY A 119 -4.99 14.30 24.32
N ILE A 120 -5.81 15.14 23.71
CA ILE A 120 -5.37 16.21 22.81
C ILE A 120 -6.00 17.53 23.23
N GLU A 121 -5.42 18.66 22.81
CA GLU A 121 -6.01 19.96 23.10
C GLU A 121 -7.45 20.06 22.54
N PRO A 122 -8.41 20.64 23.28
CA PRO A 122 -9.75 20.85 22.75
C PRO A 122 -9.72 21.67 21.46
N GLN A 123 -10.60 21.34 20.52
CA GLN A 123 -10.70 22.07 19.26
C GLN A 123 -11.12 23.52 19.53
N SER A 124 -10.30 24.46 19.08
CA SER A 124 -10.53 25.89 19.22
C SER A 124 -9.96 26.65 18.02
N ARG A 125 -10.29 27.93 17.87
CA ARG A 125 -9.72 28.79 16.82
C ARG A 125 -8.19 28.94 16.91
N LYS A 126 -7.60 28.67 18.07
CA LYS A 126 -6.15 28.77 18.31
C LYS A 126 -5.43 27.43 18.18
N THR A 127 -6.16 26.31 18.16
CA THR A 127 -5.58 24.97 18.11
C THR A 127 -5.08 24.70 16.70
N ILE A 128 -3.81 24.29 16.57
CA ILE A 128 -3.22 23.91 15.28
C ILE A 128 -3.17 22.39 15.22
N ASP A 129 -3.85 21.82 14.23
CA ASP A 129 -3.93 20.36 14.08
C ASP A 129 -2.65 19.76 13.50
N VAL A 130 -2.08 18.84 14.26
CA VAL A 130 -0.91 18.04 13.89
C VAL A 130 -1.29 16.76 13.12
N THR A 131 -2.54 16.31 13.24
CA THR A 131 -3.11 15.15 12.53
C THR A 131 -4.45 15.54 11.87
N SER A 132 -4.98 14.68 11.00
CA SER A 132 -6.26 14.93 10.31
C SER A 132 -7.46 14.27 11.02
N ILE A 133 -7.27 13.73 12.22
CA ILE A 133 -8.29 12.94 12.93
C ILE A 133 -9.60 13.70 13.16
N ARG A 134 -9.53 15.01 13.45
CA ARG A 134 -10.72 15.84 13.71
C ARG A 134 -11.63 15.98 12.49
N GLN A 135 -11.06 15.91 11.29
CA GLN A 135 -11.81 16.01 10.03
C GLN A 135 -12.64 14.76 9.75
N HIS A 136 -12.38 13.67 10.50
CA HIS A 136 -13.03 12.38 10.37
C HIS A 136 -14.09 12.14 11.47
N ALA A 137 -14.51 13.21 12.16
CA ALA A 137 -15.70 13.16 13.02
C ALA A 137 -16.94 12.91 12.15
N THR A 138 -17.68 11.84 12.45
CA THR A 138 -18.95 11.53 11.79
C THR A 138 -20.15 12.06 12.57
N GLN A 139 -19.99 12.21 13.89
CA GLN A 139 -20.98 12.79 14.80
C GLN A 139 -20.28 13.63 15.86
N GLY A 140 -20.88 14.76 16.24
CA GLY A 140 -20.32 15.65 17.26
C GLY A 140 -19.03 16.36 16.81
N ASP A 141 -18.20 16.75 17.78
CA ASP A 141 -16.93 17.42 17.53
C ASP A 141 -15.87 17.13 18.61
N PHE A 142 -14.64 17.58 18.36
CA PHE A 142 -13.50 17.41 19.27
C PHE A 142 -13.32 18.61 20.23
N ARG A 143 -14.39 19.34 20.58
CA ARG A 143 -14.33 20.37 21.64
C ARG A 143 -14.39 19.74 23.03
N PHE A 144 -14.82 18.48 23.13
CA PHE A 144 -14.95 17.69 24.37
C PHE A 144 -15.80 18.38 25.45
N ALA A 145 -16.71 19.27 25.03
CA ALA A 145 -17.63 19.95 25.92
C ALA A 145 -18.85 19.03 26.17
N SER A 146 -18.99 18.55 27.41
CA SER A 146 -20.18 17.82 27.84
C SER A 146 -21.38 18.76 27.96
N SER A 147 -22.59 18.19 28.05
CA SER A 147 -23.86 18.91 28.13
C SER A 147 -23.96 19.84 29.34
N ASP A 148 -23.19 19.57 30.40
CA ASP A 148 -23.04 20.41 31.60
C ASP A 148 -22.03 21.57 31.42
N GLY A 149 -21.46 21.73 30.22
CA GLY A 149 -20.45 22.73 29.89
C GLY A 149 -19.04 22.41 30.37
N GLN A 150 -18.81 21.25 30.99
CA GLN A 150 -17.49 20.82 31.45
C GLN A 150 -16.67 20.18 30.32
N GLN A 151 -15.36 20.02 30.53
CA GLN A 151 -14.46 19.34 29.60
C GLN A 151 -14.42 17.82 29.84
N ARG A 152 -15.60 17.20 29.94
CA ARG A 152 -15.79 15.76 30.20
C ARG A 152 -16.40 15.01 29.02
N GLY A 153 -16.27 15.56 27.82
CA GLY A 153 -16.63 14.88 26.58
C GLY A 153 -15.56 13.89 26.10
N VAL A 154 -16.00 12.79 25.50
CA VAL A 154 -15.16 11.84 24.77
C VAL A 154 -15.66 11.67 23.34
N VAL A 155 -14.73 11.44 22.41
CA VAL A 155 -15.03 11.06 21.03
C VAL A 155 -14.53 9.64 20.80
N LEU A 156 -15.45 8.73 20.45
CA LEU A 156 -15.16 7.30 20.30
C LEU A 156 -14.93 6.93 18.83
N GLY A 157 -14.09 5.94 18.58
CA GLY A 157 -14.06 5.27 17.28
C GLY A 157 -15.40 4.59 17.00
N LYS A 158 -15.86 4.61 15.75
CA LYS A 158 -17.17 4.09 15.34
C LYS A 158 -17.43 2.64 15.76
N LEU A 159 -16.44 1.76 15.61
CA LEU A 159 -16.58 0.35 15.99
C LEU A 159 -16.57 0.17 17.50
N LEU A 160 -15.76 0.95 18.23
CA LEU A 160 -15.77 0.95 19.69
C LEU A 160 -17.12 1.42 20.25
N ALA A 161 -17.67 2.51 19.70
CA ALA A 161 -18.99 3.03 20.06
C ALA A 161 -20.09 1.97 19.83
N ALA A 162 -20.06 1.29 18.67
CA ALA A 162 -20.99 0.22 18.35
C ALA A 162 -20.89 -0.97 19.31
N ARG A 163 -19.68 -1.42 19.67
CA ARG A 163 -19.47 -2.53 20.62
C ARG A 163 -19.92 -2.20 22.04
N LEU A 164 -19.70 -0.97 22.48
CA LEU A 164 -20.19 -0.47 23.76
C LEU A 164 -21.69 -0.13 23.74
N ASN A 165 -22.32 -0.14 22.56
CA ASN A 165 -23.67 0.35 22.31
C ASN A 165 -23.88 1.77 22.87
N ALA A 166 -22.88 2.64 22.64
CA ALA A 166 -22.83 4.00 23.15
C ALA A 166 -23.06 5.02 22.01
N TYR A 167 -23.96 5.96 22.24
CA TYR A 167 -24.34 7.02 21.31
C TYR A 167 -24.00 8.39 21.91
N PRO A 168 -23.96 9.47 21.10
CA PRO A 168 -23.81 10.81 21.64
C PRO A 168 -24.85 11.09 22.74
N GLN A 169 -24.42 11.76 23.81
CA GLN A 169 -25.14 12.03 25.07
C GLN A 169 -25.18 10.87 26.07
N ASP A 170 -24.76 9.67 25.70
CA ASP A 170 -24.58 8.59 26.68
C ASP A 170 -23.35 8.83 27.56
N THR A 171 -23.28 8.14 28.69
CA THR A 171 -22.13 8.21 29.61
C THR A 171 -21.35 6.91 29.58
N ILE A 172 -20.03 7.00 29.40
CA ILE A 172 -19.11 5.89 29.60
C ILE A 172 -18.28 6.10 30.86
N THR A 173 -17.88 4.99 31.49
CA THR A 173 -16.93 4.99 32.60
C THR A 173 -15.58 4.52 32.08
N ILE A 174 -14.53 5.29 32.37
CA ILE A 174 -13.15 4.95 32.04
C ILE A 174 -12.41 4.65 33.34
N MET A 175 -11.67 3.55 33.35
CA MET A 175 -10.82 3.10 34.46
C MET A 175 -9.40 2.85 33.97
N THR A 176 -8.41 3.43 34.63
CA THR A 176 -6.99 3.24 34.34
C THR A 176 -6.25 2.70 35.56
N ILE A 177 -5.15 1.98 35.35
CA ILE A 177 -4.27 1.50 36.44
C ILE A 177 -3.30 2.62 36.85
N SER A 178 -2.78 3.39 35.89
CA SER A 178 -1.83 4.48 36.13
C SER A 178 -2.41 5.62 36.97
N GLY A 179 -3.73 5.83 36.94
CA GLY A 179 -4.43 6.83 37.76
C GLY A 179 -4.87 6.33 39.15
N THR A 180 -4.43 5.15 39.58
CA THR A 180 -4.80 4.59 40.89
C THR A 180 -4.27 5.46 42.04
N LYS A 181 -5.10 5.69 43.06
CA LYS A 181 -4.69 6.39 44.28
C LYS A 181 -4.66 5.40 45.44
N LEU A 182 -3.66 5.59 46.32
CA LEU A 182 -3.56 4.82 47.56
C LEU A 182 -4.71 5.22 48.48
N ASN A 183 -5.62 4.28 48.76
CA ASN A 183 -6.63 4.46 49.78
C ASN A 183 -5.94 4.35 51.16
N ARG A 184 -5.80 5.50 51.83
CA ARG A 184 -5.10 5.58 53.13
C ARG A 184 -5.79 4.77 54.24
N ALA A 185 -7.07 4.43 54.10
CA ALA A 185 -7.80 3.64 55.08
C ALA A 185 -7.58 2.12 54.91
N THR A 186 -7.38 1.64 53.68
CA THR A 186 -7.24 0.20 53.38
C THR A 186 -5.83 -0.20 52.97
N GLY A 187 -4.94 0.77 52.70
CA GLY A 187 -3.59 0.52 52.21
C GLY A 187 -3.54 -0.03 50.77
N THR A 188 -4.67 -0.04 50.06
CA THR A 188 -4.78 -0.62 48.71
C THR A 188 -4.87 0.46 47.63
N PHE A 189 -4.31 0.17 46.46
CA PHE A 189 -4.50 0.99 45.26
C PHE A 189 -5.88 0.70 44.68
N VAL A 190 -6.72 1.72 44.60
CA VAL A 190 -8.08 1.59 44.07
C VAL A 190 -8.17 2.31 42.73
N PRO A 191 -8.54 1.62 41.64
CA PRO A 191 -8.82 2.27 40.36
C PRO A 191 -9.94 3.29 40.53
N ARG A 192 -9.78 4.47 39.93
CA ARG A 192 -10.78 5.54 40.01
C ARG A 192 -11.66 5.50 38.76
N PRO A 193 -12.91 4.98 38.83
CA PRO A 193 -13.84 5.08 37.72
C PRO A 193 -14.22 6.55 37.53
N ILE A 194 -13.98 7.08 36.33
CA ILE A 194 -14.35 8.44 35.95
C ILE A 194 -15.35 8.38 34.81
N ARG A 195 -16.47 9.10 34.97
CA ARG A 195 -17.54 9.18 33.99
C ARG A 195 -17.29 10.30 32.99
N PHE A 196 -17.49 9.98 31.72
CA PHE A 196 -17.38 10.90 30.59
C PHE A 196 -18.63 10.79 29.71
N GLU A 197 -19.06 11.92 29.16
CA GLU A 197 -20.15 11.97 28.19
C GLU A 197 -19.61 11.71 26.79
N VAL A 198 -20.27 10.85 26.02
CA VAL A 198 -19.95 10.65 24.61
C VAL A 198 -20.43 11.88 23.85
N THR A 199 -19.50 12.72 23.40
CA THR A 199 -19.81 13.95 22.67
C THR A 199 -19.66 13.79 21.17
N GLY A 200 -19.05 12.71 20.70
CA GLY A 200 -18.90 12.45 19.28
C GLY A 200 -18.40 11.05 18.94
N VAL A 201 -18.39 10.78 17.62
CA VAL A 201 -17.88 9.55 17.02
C VAL A 201 -17.03 9.89 15.81
N PHE A 202 -15.92 9.17 15.59
CA PHE A 202 -15.07 9.33 14.41
C PHE A 202 -14.94 8.01 13.62
N GLU A 203 -14.62 8.13 12.33
CA GLU A 203 -14.38 6.99 11.43
C GLU A 203 -13.22 7.31 10.48
N THR A 204 -12.10 6.61 10.66
CA THR A 204 -10.88 6.74 9.83
C THR A 204 -10.83 5.71 8.71
N GLY A 205 -11.61 4.63 8.82
CA GLY A 205 -11.51 3.46 7.95
C GLY A 205 -10.34 2.52 8.33
N MET A 206 -9.55 2.83 9.36
CA MET A 206 -8.62 1.89 9.98
C MET A 206 -9.28 1.20 11.16
N TYR A 207 -9.29 -0.13 11.15
CA TYR A 207 -9.80 -0.92 12.26
C TYR A 207 -9.20 -0.52 13.61
N GLU A 208 -7.89 -0.36 13.68
CA GLU A 208 -7.21 -0.13 14.96
C GLU A 208 -7.63 1.18 15.63
N TYR A 209 -7.77 2.25 14.84
CA TYR A 209 -8.27 3.53 15.34
C TYR A 209 -9.78 3.46 15.64
N ASP A 210 -10.59 2.94 14.72
CA ASP A 210 -12.04 2.96 14.84
C ASP A 210 -12.55 1.98 15.92
N ASN A 211 -11.77 0.96 16.25
CA ASN A 211 -12.12 -0.09 17.21
C ASN A 211 -11.56 0.14 18.60
N ALA A 212 -10.42 0.82 18.75
CA ALA A 212 -9.71 0.86 20.04
C ALA A 212 -9.30 2.24 20.52
N TYR A 213 -9.58 3.34 19.80
CA TYR A 213 -9.20 4.69 20.25
C TYR A 213 -10.38 5.50 20.80
N VAL A 214 -10.08 6.25 21.87
CA VAL A 214 -10.93 7.28 22.46
C VAL A 214 -10.15 8.56 22.59
N PHE A 215 -10.73 9.65 22.12
CA PHE A 215 -10.16 10.99 22.28
C PHE A 215 -10.88 11.77 23.38
N MET A 216 -10.12 12.52 24.17
CA MET A 216 -10.63 13.43 25.18
C MET A 216 -9.75 14.67 25.31
N SER A 217 -10.17 15.62 26.15
CA SER A 217 -9.35 16.79 26.45
C SER A 217 -8.01 16.37 27.08
N LEU A 218 -6.94 17.08 26.73
CA LEU A 218 -5.60 16.88 27.29
C LEU A 218 -5.63 16.83 28.83
N ALA A 219 -6.36 17.77 29.44
CA ALA A 219 -6.49 17.85 30.90
C ALA A 219 -7.19 16.63 31.51
N ALA A 220 -8.25 16.12 30.88
CA ALA A 220 -8.91 14.89 31.33
C ALA A 220 -7.97 13.68 31.23
N ALA A 221 -7.23 13.57 30.12
CA ALA A 221 -6.27 12.50 29.91
C ALA A 221 -5.12 12.54 30.94
N GLN A 222 -4.65 13.73 31.31
CA GLN A 222 -3.65 13.93 32.36
C GLN A 222 -4.14 13.43 33.73
N ASP A 223 -5.40 13.73 34.12
CA ASP A 223 -5.98 13.26 35.39
C ASP A 223 -6.10 11.73 35.42
N ILE A 224 -6.62 11.10 34.36
CA ILE A 224 -6.75 9.64 34.31
C ILE A 224 -5.39 8.93 34.21
N ALA A 225 -4.38 9.55 33.60
CA ALA A 225 -3.05 8.96 33.45
C ALA A 225 -2.16 9.17 34.68
N GLY A 226 -2.59 10.01 35.65
CA GLY A 226 -1.79 10.35 36.82
C GLY A 226 -0.55 11.19 36.49
N LEU A 227 -0.63 12.02 35.45
CA LEU A 227 0.51 12.78 34.92
C LEU A 227 0.60 14.23 35.43
N ASP A 228 -0.30 14.65 36.33
CA ASP A 228 -0.43 16.03 36.79
C ASP A 228 -0.49 17.02 35.60
N SER A 229 0.57 17.80 35.37
CA SER A 229 0.69 18.71 34.21
C SER A 229 1.62 18.20 33.10
N ALA A 230 2.24 17.04 33.29
CA ALA A 230 3.12 16.40 32.32
C ALA A 230 2.32 15.77 31.18
N VAL A 231 3.00 15.47 30.08
CA VAL A 231 2.40 14.83 28.89
C VAL A 231 3.23 13.63 28.47
N THR A 232 2.66 12.70 27.72
CA THR A 232 3.41 11.54 27.20
C THR A 232 4.43 11.97 26.14
N GLY A 233 4.09 12.97 25.33
CA GLY A 233 5.00 13.51 24.34
C GLY A 233 4.47 14.72 23.60
N LEU A 234 5.16 15.07 22.52
CA LEU A 234 4.74 16.08 21.56
C LEU A 234 4.57 15.45 20.18
N GLU A 235 3.49 15.81 19.51
CA GLU A 235 3.27 15.49 18.10
C GLU A 235 3.68 16.68 17.25
N VAL A 236 4.33 16.41 16.13
CA VAL A 236 4.94 17.42 15.26
C VAL A 236 4.46 17.18 13.84
N LYS A 237 4.08 18.27 13.18
CA LYS A 237 3.72 18.31 11.77
C LYS A 237 4.80 19.02 10.98
N THR A 238 5.25 18.42 9.89
CA THR A 238 6.30 19.00 9.05
C THR A 238 5.72 19.66 7.79
N THR A 239 6.53 20.45 7.09
CA THR A 239 6.15 21.03 5.79
C THR A 239 5.91 19.96 4.73
N ASP A 240 6.67 18.87 4.82
CA ASP A 240 6.54 17.67 4.00
C ASP A 240 6.77 16.45 4.88
N ARG A 241 5.76 15.59 4.98
CA ARG A 241 5.85 14.39 5.81
C ARG A 241 6.85 13.39 5.31
N TRP A 242 7.14 13.37 4.00
CA TRP A 242 8.10 12.44 3.42
C TRP A 242 9.53 12.75 3.85
N ARG A 243 9.77 13.99 4.32
CA ARG A 243 11.03 14.42 4.91
C ARG A 243 11.09 14.24 6.42
N ALA A 244 10.02 13.76 7.06
CA ALA A 244 10.01 13.48 8.50
C ALA A 244 11.15 12.54 8.94
N PRO A 245 11.52 11.48 8.19
CA PRO A 245 12.67 10.62 8.53
C PRO A 245 14.02 11.35 8.48
N GLU A 246 14.13 12.46 7.73
CA GLU A 246 15.33 13.30 7.69
C GLU A 246 15.34 14.32 8.84
N ILE A 247 14.18 14.88 9.17
CA ILE A 247 14.02 15.93 10.19
C ILE A 247 14.09 15.33 11.60
N ALA A 248 13.50 14.16 11.83
CA ALA A 248 13.42 13.55 13.16
C ALA A 248 14.81 13.36 13.83
N PRO A 249 15.81 12.72 13.18
CA PRO A 249 17.13 12.56 13.79
C PRO A 249 17.83 13.88 14.13
N VAL A 250 17.69 14.90 13.29
CA VAL A 250 18.25 16.24 13.52
C VAL A 250 17.59 16.90 14.72
N LEU A 251 16.27 16.80 14.82
CA LEU A 251 15.50 17.30 15.95
C LEU A 251 15.88 16.58 17.25
N ALA A 252 16.02 15.25 17.24
CA ALA A 252 16.49 14.48 18.40
C ALA A 252 17.89 14.94 18.87
N GLN A 253 18.82 15.13 17.93
CA GLN A 253 20.17 15.59 18.25
C GLN A 253 20.18 16.98 18.89
N ARG A 254 19.35 17.91 18.40
CA ARG A 254 19.23 19.27 18.93
C ARG A 254 18.54 19.32 20.29
N LEU A 255 17.53 18.48 20.51
CA LEU A 255 16.86 18.38 21.81
C LEU A 255 17.80 17.77 22.86
N GLY A 256 18.60 16.77 22.46
CA GLY A 256 19.52 16.05 23.34
C GLY A 256 18.80 15.09 24.30
N PHE A 257 19.57 14.38 25.13
CA PHE A 257 19.01 13.53 26.18
C PHE A 257 18.15 14.37 27.16
N PRO A 258 16.98 13.87 27.63
CA PRO A 258 16.43 12.52 27.46
C PRO A 258 15.48 12.36 26.27
N TYR A 259 15.48 13.24 25.28
CA TYR A 259 14.48 13.20 24.21
C TYR A 259 14.88 12.28 23.07
N ARG A 260 13.87 11.61 22.50
CA ARG A 260 13.94 10.87 21.24
C ARG A 260 12.83 11.31 20.31
N THR A 261 13.05 11.13 19.02
CA THR A 261 12.04 11.33 18.00
C THR A 261 11.73 10.02 17.32
N VAL A 262 10.48 9.83 16.89
CA VAL A 262 10.05 8.69 16.09
C VAL A 262 9.20 9.24 14.95
N ASP A 263 9.58 8.97 13.70
CA ASP A 263 8.78 9.41 12.54
C ASP A 263 7.63 8.44 12.25
N TRP A 264 6.68 8.86 11.42
CA TRP A 264 5.48 8.07 11.09
C TRP A 264 5.77 6.70 10.45
N GLN A 265 6.88 6.51 9.74
CA GLN A 265 7.27 5.21 9.18
C GLN A 265 7.86 4.30 10.25
N GLU A 266 8.67 4.84 11.18
CA GLU A 266 9.23 4.07 12.29
C GLU A 266 8.12 3.64 13.28
N GLN A 267 7.16 4.52 13.57
CA GLN A 267 5.98 4.22 14.39
C GLN A 267 5.17 3.03 13.85
N ASN A 268 5.15 2.86 12.53
CA ASN A 268 4.41 1.81 11.83
C ASN A 268 5.36 0.81 11.13
N SER A 269 6.57 0.64 11.67
CA SER A 269 7.66 -0.06 10.99
C SER A 269 7.31 -1.49 10.57
N SER A 270 6.57 -2.26 11.38
CA SER A 270 6.12 -3.60 11.02
C SER A 270 5.28 -3.62 9.75
N LEU A 271 4.36 -2.65 9.59
CA LEU A 271 3.55 -2.55 8.40
C LEU A 271 4.36 -2.07 7.20
N PHE A 272 5.19 -1.02 7.35
CA PHE A 272 6.02 -0.55 6.23
C PHE A 272 7.06 -1.59 5.79
N GLN A 273 7.56 -2.42 6.72
CA GLN A 273 8.37 -3.58 6.39
C GLN A 273 7.56 -4.64 5.63
N ALA A 274 6.33 -4.93 6.07
CA ALA A 274 5.43 -5.83 5.34
C ALA A 274 5.17 -5.33 3.91
N LEU A 275 4.88 -4.04 3.72
CA LEU A 275 4.69 -3.42 2.39
C LEU A 275 5.96 -3.54 1.52
N LYS A 276 7.15 -3.38 2.12
CA LYS A 276 8.44 -3.56 1.41
C LYS A 276 8.66 -5.02 1.01
N LEU A 277 8.41 -5.97 1.91
CA LEU A 277 8.53 -7.41 1.64
C LEU A 277 7.52 -7.87 0.59
N GLU A 278 6.31 -7.34 0.64
CA GLU A 278 5.28 -7.59 -0.36
C GLU A 278 5.74 -7.12 -1.75
N LYS A 279 6.27 -5.90 -1.87
CA LYS A 279 6.82 -5.39 -3.13
C LYS A 279 7.96 -6.26 -3.68
N LEU A 280 8.81 -6.81 -2.82
CA LEU A 280 9.82 -7.80 -3.21
C LEU A 280 9.18 -9.10 -3.72
N GLY A 281 8.16 -9.60 -3.01
CA GLY A 281 7.38 -10.78 -3.42
C GLY A 281 6.72 -10.61 -4.79
N MET A 282 6.16 -9.44 -5.08
CA MET A 282 5.62 -9.11 -6.41
C MET A 282 6.68 -9.18 -7.51
N GLY A 283 7.92 -8.76 -7.23
CA GLY A 283 9.05 -8.92 -8.14
C GLY A 283 9.34 -10.38 -8.49
N VAL A 284 9.20 -11.29 -7.53
CA VAL A 284 9.36 -12.74 -7.77
C VAL A 284 8.22 -13.29 -8.62
N ILE A 285 6.97 -12.92 -8.32
CA ILE A 285 5.80 -13.33 -9.13
C ILE A 285 5.93 -12.82 -10.56
N LEU A 286 6.30 -11.54 -10.72
CA LEU A 286 6.61 -10.93 -12.01
C LEU A 286 7.64 -11.77 -12.78
N LEU A 287 8.76 -12.13 -12.14
CA LEU A 287 9.81 -12.96 -12.73
C LEU A 287 9.26 -14.33 -13.19
N LEU A 288 8.44 -14.99 -12.36
CA LEU A 288 7.86 -16.29 -12.72
C LEU A 288 6.91 -16.20 -13.92
N ILE A 289 5.99 -15.22 -13.93
CA ILE A 289 5.05 -15.00 -15.05
C ILE A 289 5.82 -14.75 -16.34
N VAL A 290 6.86 -13.93 -16.25
CA VAL A 290 7.76 -13.60 -17.34
C VAL A 290 8.49 -14.83 -17.87
N VAL A 291 9.02 -15.69 -17.00
CA VAL A 291 9.70 -16.93 -17.39
C VAL A 291 8.73 -17.87 -18.10
N VAL A 292 7.51 -18.02 -17.59
CA VAL A 292 6.45 -18.83 -18.22
C VAL A 292 6.10 -18.30 -19.61
N ALA A 293 5.98 -16.98 -19.77
CA ALA A 293 5.74 -16.35 -21.07
C ALA A 293 6.90 -16.58 -22.05
N ALA A 294 8.15 -16.49 -21.57
CA ALA A 294 9.34 -16.75 -22.37
C ALA A 294 9.35 -18.20 -22.90
N PHE A 295 9.10 -19.18 -22.03
CA PHE A 295 9.02 -20.60 -22.42
C PHE A 295 7.92 -20.84 -23.46
N ASN A 296 6.77 -20.18 -23.32
CA ASN A 296 5.70 -20.28 -24.31
C ASN A 296 6.16 -19.79 -25.70
N ILE A 297 6.85 -18.65 -25.74
CA ILE A 297 7.40 -18.09 -26.99
C ILE A 297 8.47 -19.03 -27.59
N VAL A 298 9.40 -19.54 -26.77
CA VAL A 298 10.44 -20.48 -27.22
C VAL A 298 9.80 -21.73 -27.84
N SER A 299 8.87 -22.37 -27.10
CA SER A 299 8.22 -23.61 -27.54
C SER A 299 7.42 -23.40 -28.82
N ASN A 300 6.66 -22.30 -28.92
CA ASN A 300 5.92 -21.98 -30.13
C ASN A 300 6.85 -21.75 -31.33
N LEU A 301 7.85 -20.88 -31.23
CA LEU A 301 8.73 -20.59 -32.36
C LEU A 301 9.57 -21.78 -32.77
N THR A 302 10.00 -22.62 -31.83
CA THR A 302 10.67 -23.89 -32.13
C THR A 302 9.76 -24.80 -32.95
N MET A 303 8.48 -24.90 -32.59
CA MET A 303 7.48 -25.66 -33.34
C MET A 303 7.26 -25.08 -34.74
N VAL A 304 7.17 -23.74 -34.88
CA VAL A 304 7.06 -23.10 -36.19
C VAL A 304 8.29 -23.38 -37.06
N VAL A 305 9.49 -23.36 -36.49
CA VAL A 305 10.73 -23.69 -37.20
C VAL A 305 10.69 -25.14 -37.71
N ALA A 306 10.29 -26.09 -36.84
CA ALA A 306 10.12 -27.49 -37.22
C ALA A 306 9.12 -27.66 -38.37
N ASP A 307 7.92 -27.08 -38.26
CA ASP A 307 6.88 -27.15 -39.30
C ASP A 307 7.30 -26.49 -40.62
N LYS A 308 8.19 -25.50 -40.57
CA LYS A 308 8.69 -24.74 -41.73
C LYS A 308 10.06 -25.18 -42.23
N THR A 309 10.59 -26.30 -41.72
CA THR A 309 11.93 -26.82 -42.08
C THR A 309 12.13 -26.90 -43.60
N LYS A 310 11.16 -27.50 -44.33
CA LYS A 310 11.23 -27.63 -45.79
C LYS A 310 11.25 -26.29 -46.52
N GLU A 311 10.41 -25.34 -46.11
CA GLU A 311 10.35 -23.99 -46.69
C GLU A 311 11.67 -23.22 -46.44
N ILE A 312 12.26 -23.36 -45.25
CA ILE A 312 13.57 -22.80 -44.91
C ILE A 312 14.66 -23.42 -45.81
N GLY A 313 14.62 -24.74 -46.04
CA GLY A 313 15.55 -25.44 -46.92
C GLY A 313 15.52 -24.92 -48.36
N ILE A 314 14.31 -24.73 -48.91
CA ILE A 314 14.11 -24.17 -50.25
C ILE A 314 14.64 -22.73 -50.34
N LEU A 315 14.33 -21.87 -49.36
CA LEU A 315 14.83 -20.49 -49.32
C LEU A 315 16.36 -20.44 -49.27
N LYS A 316 16.99 -21.30 -48.45
CA LYS A 316 18.46 -21.38 -48.38
C LYS A 316 19.07 -21.93 -49.67
N ALA A 317 18.43 -22.89 -50.34
CA ALA A 317 18.86 -23.40 -51.64
C ALA A 317 18.78 -22.33 -52.75
N MET A 318 17.81 -21.41 -52.66
CA MET A 318 17.68 -20.24 -53.54
C MET A 318 18.65 -19.09 -53.20
N GLY A 319 19.55 -19.25 -52.21
CA GLY A 319 20.59 -18.28 -51.87
C GLY A 319 20.32 -17.44 -50.62
N MET A 320 19.25 -17.69 -49.85
CA MET A 320 19.00 -16.98 -48.60
C MET A 320 20.07 -17.32 -47.54
N THR A 321 20.76 -16.30 -47.03
CA THR A 321 21.83 -16.50 -46.03
C THR A 321 21.27 -16.88 -44.66
N ALA A 322 22.05 -17.61 -43.86
CA ALA A 322 21.68 -17.98 -42.48
C ALA A 322 21.36 -16.76 -41.60
N ARG A 323 22.03 -15.61 -41.83
CA ARG A 323 21.73 -14.33 -41.16
C ARG A 323 20.33 -13.81 -41.51
N SER A 324 19.93 -13.94 -42.77
CA SER A 324 18.59 -13.52 -43.23
C SER A 324 17.52 -14.42 -42.62
N VAL A 325 17.73 -15.74 -42.60
CA VAL A 325 16.82 -16.70 -41.94
C VAL A 325 16.68 -16.37 -40.45
N ARG A 326 17.79 -16.14 -39.74
CA ARG A 326 17.77 -15.72 -38.32
C ARG A 326 16.93 -14.45 -38.12
N LYS A 327 17.08 -13.45 -38.99
CA LYS A 327 16.32 -12.20 -38.92
C LYS A 327 14.82 -12.40 -39.14
N VAL A 328 14.40 -13.31 -40.03
CA VAL A 328 12.98 -13.63 -40.23
C VAL A 328 12.35 -14.10 -38.91
N PHE A 329 12.96 -15.10 -38.27
CA PHE A 329 12.42 -15.67 -37.01
C PHE A 329 12.54 -14.71 -35.83
N LEU A 330 13.61 -13.91 -35.76
CA LEU A 330 13.74 -12.84 -34.76
C LEU A 330 12.62 -11.79 -34.94
N THR A 331 12.35 -11.38 -36.18
CA THR A 331 11.28 -10.42 -36.49
C THR A 331 9.92 -10.99 -36.16
N GLN A 332 9.66 -12.26 -36.51
CA GLN A 332 8.42 -12.94 -36.15
C GLN A 332 8.19 -12.95 -34.64
N GLY A 333 9.24 -13.29 -33.89
CA GLY A 333 9.26 -13.23 -32.45
C GLY A 333 8.95 -11.87 -31.86
N LEU A 334 9.61 -10.83 -32.37
CA LEU A 334 9.37 -9.45 -31.96
C LEU A 334 7.95 -8.99 -32.29
N VAL A 335 7.39 -9.39 -33.44
CA VAL A 335 5.98 -9.08 -33.80
C VAL A 335 5.01 -9.75 -32.84
N ILE A 336 5.22 -11.03 -32.49
CA ILE A 336 4.39 -11.73 -31.50
C ILE A 336 4.49 -11.07 -30.14
N GLY A 337 5.72 -10.78 -29.68
CA GLY A 337 5.99 -10.09 -28.43
C GLY A 337 5.29 -8.73 -28.39
N PHE A 338 5.57 -7.88 -29.37
CA PHE A 338 5.00 -6.53 -29.41
C PHE A 338 3.48 -6.52 -29.54
N ALA A 339 2.90 -7.35 -30.40
CA ALA A 339 1.44 -7.44 -30.53
C ALA A 339 0.79 -7.96 -29.24
N GLY A 340 1.37 -8.98 -28.62
CA GLY A 340 0.90 -9.52 -27.35
C GLY A 340 1.01 -8.52 -26.21
N THR A 341 2.16 -7.85 -26.08
CA THR A 341 2.39 -6.81 -25.07
C THR A 341 1.46 -5.62 -25.28
N PHE A 342 1.27 -5.16 -26.51
CA PHE A 342 0.38 -4.03 -26.81
C PHE A 342 -1.08 -4.36 -26.49
N LEU A 343 -1.58 -5.51 -26.95
CA LEU A 343 -2.95 -5.93 -26.67
C LEU A 343 -3.16 -6.24 -25.18
N GLY A 344 -2.18 -6.86 -24.52
CA GLY A 344 -2.18 -7.11 -23.08
C GLY A 344 -2.14 -5.81 -22.26
N LEU A 345 -1.38 -4.81 -22.70
CA LEU A 345 -1.33 -3.48 -22.12
C LEU A 345 -2.69 -2.79 -22.19
N VAL A 346 -3.29 -2.74 -23.39
CA VAL A 346 -4.61 -2.13 -23.59
C VAL A 346 -5.65 -2.85 -22.73
N LEU A 347 -5.69 -4.19 -22.78
CA LEU A 347 -6.64 -4.98 -22.00
C LEU A 347 -6.43 -4.77 -20.50
N GLY A 348 -5.20 -4.84 -20.01
CA GLY A 348 -4.86 -4.64 -18.61
C GLY A 348 -5.26 -3.26 -18.10
N LEU A 349 -4.96 -2.21 -18.86
CA LEU A 349 -5.37 -0.84 -18.50
C LEU A 349 -6.89 -0.67 -18.51
N VAL A 350 -7.59 -1.21 -19.52
CA VAL A 350 -9.06 -1.16 -19.60
C VAL A 350 -9.68 -1.86 -18.39
N VAL A 351 -9.19 -3.05 -18.03
CA VAL A 351 -9.66 -3.80 -16.86
C VAL A 351 -9.35 -3.04 -15.56
N SER A 352 -8.13 -2.51 -15.40
CA SER A 352 -7.76 -1.73 -14.21
C SER A 352 -8.63 -0.48 -14.03
N VAL A 353 -8.90 0.26 -15.11
CA VAL A 353 -9.78 1.43 -15.08
C VAL A 353 -11.23 1.01 -14.80
N ALA A 354 -11.71 -0.09 -15.39
CA ALA A 354 -13.06 -0.58 -15.14
C ALA A 354 -13.24 -1.00 -13.67
N LEU A 355 -12.28 -1.74 -13.10
CA LEU A 355 -12.30 -2.15 -11.70
C LEU A 355 -12.30 -0.94 -10.75
N GLY A 356 -11.41 0.03 -10.97
CA GLY A 356 -11.31 1.23 -10.14
C GLY A 356 -12.53 2.16 -10.27
N LYS A 357 -13.01 2.41 -11.49
CA LYS A 357 -14.10 3.37 -11.74
C LYS A 357 -15.47 2.83 -11.37
N TYR A 358 -15.77 1.59 -11.73
CA TYR A 358 -17.11 1.03 -11.54
C TYR A 358 -17.27 0.32 -10.19
N LYS A 359 -16.21 0.25 -9.36
CA LYS A 359 -16.22 -0.43 -8.07
C LYS A 359 -16.88 -1.81 -8.16
N LEU A 360 -16.53 -2.57 -9.21
CA LEU A 360 -17.19 -3.82 -9.59
C LEU A 360 -17.16 -4.86 -8.47
N ILE A 361 -16.12 -4.82 -7.65
CA ILE A 361 -15.94 -5.68 -6.49
C ILE A 361 -16.12 -4.83 -5.24
N LYS A 362 -17.32 -4.92 -4.66
CA LYS A 362 -17.61 -4.35 -3.34
C LYS A 362 -17.09 -5.31 -2.28
N LEU A 363 -16.46 -4.75 -1.26
CA LEU A 363 -15.96 -5.50 -0.12
C LEU A 363 -16.75 -5.07 1.11
N ASP A 364 -16.95 -6.00 2.05
CA ASP A 364 -17.53 -5.65 3.34
C ASP A 364 -16.51 -4.81 4.13
N PRO A 365 -16.80 -3.53 4.41
CA PRO A 365 -15.88 -2.67 5.14
C PRO A 365 -15.57 -3.20 6.54
N ALA A 366 -16.46 -3.99 7.15
CA ALA A 366 -16.24 -4.56 8.48
C ALA A 366 -15.15 -5.65 8.48
N ILE A 367 -14.92 -6.32 7.34
CA ILE A 367 -13.94 -7.41 7.22
C ILE A 367 -12.66 -6.93 6.57
N TYR A 368 -12.77 -6.17 5.49
CA TYR A 368 -11.63 -5.83 4.63
C TYR A 368 -11.13 -4.40 4.81
N PHE A 369 -11.82 -3.58 5.63
CA PHE A 369 -11.47 -2.18 5.91
C PHE A 369 -11.45 -1.27 4.68
N ILE A 370 -12.00 -1.73 3.55
CA ILE A 370 -12.13 -1.01 2.29
C ILE A 370 -13.51 -1.33 1.72
N ASP A 371 -14.20 -0.33 1.16
CA ASP A 371 -15.55 -0.45 0.60
C ASP A 371 -15.58 -1.06 -0.82
N HIS A 372 -14.44 -1.03 -1.52
CA HIS A 372 -14.28 -1.57 -2.86
C HIS A 372 -12.82 -1.98 -3.08
N LEU A 373 -12.55 -2.79 -4.12
CA LEU A 373 -11.18 -3.12 -4.49
C LEU A 373 -10.48 -1.86 -5.06
N PRO A 374 -9.49 -1.28 -4.35
CA PRO A 374 -8.81 -0.10 -4.84
C PRO A 374 -7.82 -0.48 -5.95
N VAL A 375 -7.78 0.30 -7.02
CA VAL A 375 -6.85 0.06 -8.14
C VAL A 375 -6.15 1.38 -8.47
N THR A 376 -4.84 1.42 -8.27
CA THR A 376 -3.98 2.55 -8.64
C THR A 376 -2.90 2.09 -9.61
N THR A 377 -3.03 2.47 -10.88
CA THR A 377 -2.03 2.11 -11.89
C THR A 377 -0.87 3.10 -11.86
N GLU A 378 0.33 2.62 -11.50
CA GLU A 378 1.56 3.40 -11.57
C GLU A 378 2.24 3.23 -12.93
N TRP A 379 2.55 4.33 -13.60
CA TRP A 379 3.16 4.31 -14.94
C TRP A 379 4.56 3.69 -14.96
N SER A 380 5.31 3.78 -13.86
CA SER A 380 6.60 3.10 -13.69
C SER A 380 6.48 1.59 -13.82
N ASP A 381 5.45 1.00 -13.19
CA ASP A 381 5.24 -0.45 -13.20
C ASP A 381 4.73 -0.92 -14.56
N VAL A 382 3.88 -0.12 -15.21
CA VAL A 382 3.43 -0.36 -16.58
C VAL A 382 4.62 -0.31 -17.55
N ALA A 383 5.47 0.71 -17.44
CA ALA A 383 6.66 0.84 -18.28
C ALA A 383 7.64 -0.32 -18.07
N LEU A 384 7.89 -0.72 -16.82
CA LEU A 384 8.73 -1.86 -16.48
C LEU A 384 8.16 -3.17 -17.04
N THR A 385 6.84 -3.36 -16.92
CA THR A 385 6.14 -4.53 -17.47
C THR A 385 6.28 -4.62 -18.98
N VAL A 386 6.03 -3.51 -19.70
CA VAL A 386 6.15 -3.45 -21.16
C VAL A 386 7.58 -3.70 -21.60
N LEU A 387 8.56 -3.04 -20.96
CA LEU A 387 9.97 -3.19 -21.27
C LEU A 387 10.45 -4.62 -21.03
N ALA A 388 10.13 -5.20 -19.87
CA ALA A 388 10.48 -6.58 -19.54
C ALA A 388 9.85 -7.57 -20.54
N SER A 389 8.56 -7.41 -20.85
CA SER A 389 7.84 -8.27 -21.79
C SER A 389 8.48 -8.26 -23.18
N VAL A 390 8.80 -7.08 -23.73
CA VAL A 390 9.43 -6.94 -25.05
C VAL A 390 10.87 -7.49 -25.04
N LEU A 391 11.66 -7.18 -24.01
CA LEU A 391 13.03 -7.68 -23.89
C LEU A 391 13.05 -9.20 -23.84
N ILE A 392 12.16 -9.80 -23.06
CA ILE A 392 12.13 -11.25 -22.84
C ILE A 392 11.55 -11.97 -24.04
N ALA A 393 10.54 -11.41 -24.72
CA ALA A 393 10.13 -11.90 -26.03
C ALA A 393 11.32 -11.88 -27.00
N GLY A 394 12.07 -10.78 -27.08
CA GLY A 394 13.29 -10.68 -27.90
C GLY A 394 14.32 -11.76 -27.55
N LEU A 395 14.64 -11.94 -26.26
CA LEU A 395 15.62 -12.93 -25.81
C LEU A 395 15.17 -14.37 -26.06
N ALA A 396 13.90 -14.69 -25.77
CA ALA A 396 13.30 -16.00 -26.01
C ALA A 396 13.41 -16.42 -27.48
N THR A 397 13.32 -15.46 -28.40
CA THR A 397 13.33 -15.73 -29.84
C THR A 397 14.73 -16.00 -30.39
N LEU A 398 15.79 -15.70 -29.64
CA LEU A 398 17.17 -15.94 -30.08
C LEU A 398 17.47 -17.41 -30.29
N TYR A 399 16.97 -18.30 -29.42
CA TYR A 399 17.23 -19.73 -29.51
C TYR A 399 16.59 -20.37 -30.76
N PRO A 400 15.26 -20.22 -31.01
CA PRO A 400 14.63 -20.75 -32.22
C PRO A 400 15.20 -20.14 -33.51
N ALA A 401 15.49 -18.83 -33.51
CA ALA A 401 16.06 -18.16 -34.67
C ALA A 401 17.47 -18.69 -35.03
N GLN A 402 18.27 -19.05 -34.02
CA GLN A 402 19.57 -19.72 -34.25
C GLN A 402 19.40 -21.13 -34.76
N GLN A 403 18.43 -21.89 -34.25
CA GLN A 403 18.13 -23.24 -34.71
C GLN A 403 17.73 -23.23 -36.20
N ALA A 404 16.83 -22.34 -36.60
CA ALA A 404 16.42 -22.17 -37.99
C ALA A 404 17.57 -21.82 -38.93
N ALA A 405 18.48 -20.93 -38.49
CA ALA A 405 19.62 -20.50 -39.29
C ALA A 405 20.62 -21.65 -39.56
N LYS A 406 20.73 -22.61 -38.65
CA LYS A 406 21.67 -23.75 -38.72
C LYS A 406 21.18 -24.92 -39.60
N LEU A 407 19.91 -24.95 -40.03
CA LEU A 407 19.37 -26.02 -40.88
C LEU A 407 20.10 -26.11 -42.24
N TYR A 408 20.64 -27.27 -42.60
CA TYR A 408 21.26 -27.46 -43.92
C TYR A 408 20.20 -27.69 -45.01
N PRO A 409 20.33 -27.09 -46.22
CA PRO A 409 19.33 -27.21 -47.28
C PRO A 409 19.01 -28.67 -47.65
N ILE A 410 20.05 -29.51 -47.75
CA ILE A 410 19.91 -30.93 -48.08
C ILE A 410 19.14 -31.70 -47.01
N GLU A 411 19.46 -31.48 -45.73
CA GLU A 411 18.79 -32.15 -44.62
C GLU A 411 17.32 -31.70 -44.52
N ALA A 412 17.07 -30.40 -44.72
CA ALA A 412 15.74 -29.82 -44.64
C ALA A 412 14.79 -30.29 -45.75
N ILE A 413 15.32 -30.67 -46.92
CA ILE A 413 14.52 -31.17 -48.07
C ILE A 413 14.36 -32.69 -48.02
N ARG A 414 15.28 -33.42 -47.36
CA ARG A 414 15.27 -34.89 -47.26
C ARG A 414 14.33 -35.44 -46.18
N HIS A 415 13.91 -34.62 -45.21
CA HIS A 415 12.93 -35.02 -44.21
C HIS A 415 11.52 -35.08 -44.82
N GLU A 416 10.96 -36.31 -44.88
CA GLU A 416 9.55 -36.60 -45.21
C GLU A 416 8.58 -36.07 -44.16
#